data_AF-A0A6J2AFH6-F1
#
_entry.id   AF-A0A6J2AFH6-F1
#
_cell.length_a   1.000
_cell.length_b   1.000
_cell.length_c   1.000
_cell.angle_alpha   90.00
_cell.angle_beta   90.00
_cell.angle_gamma   90.00
#
_symmetry.space_group_name_H-M   'P 1'
#
loop_
_entity.id
_entity.type
_entity.pdbx_description
1 polymer ?
#
loop_
_entity_poly.entity_id
_entity_poly.type
_entity_poly.pdbx_seq_one_letter_code
_entity_poly.pdbx_strand_id
1 'polypeptide(L)'
;MKEMSANTMLDSQRQQKHYGITSPISLACPKEIDHIYTQKLIDAMKPFGVFEDEEELNHRLVVLGKLNNLVKEWISDVSESKNLPPSVVATVGGKIFTFGSYRLGVHTKGADIDALCVAPRHVERSDFFQSFFEKLKHQDGIRNLRAVEDAFVPVIKFEFDGIEIDLVFARLAIQTISDNLDLRDDSRLRSLDIRCIRSLNGCRVTDEILHLVPNKETFRLTLRAVKLWAKRRGIYSNMLGFLGGVSWAMLVARTCQLYPNAAASTLVHKFFLVFSKWEWPNPVLLKQPEESNLNLPVWDPRVNPSDRYHLMPIITPAYPQQNSTYNVSTSTRTVMVEEFKQGLAVTDEILQGKSDWSKLLEPPNFFQKYRHYIVLTASASTEENHLEWVGLVESKIRVLVGNLERNEFITLAHVNPQSFPGNKEHHKDNNYVSMWFLGIIFRRVENAESVNIDLTYDIQSFTDTDSCTSRRHYRIPHSGSGARESAS
;
A
#
# COMPACT_ATOMS: atom_id res chain seq x y z
N MET A 1 -4.14 -4.59 -64.92
CA MET A 1 -5.13 -5.12 -63.96
C MET A 1 -4.54 -6.14 -62.95
N LYS A 2 -3.23 -6.05 -62.64
CA LYS A 2 -2.54 -6.94 -61.69
C LYS A 2 -1.65 -6.21 -60.66
N GLU A 3 -1.83 -4.89 -60.51
CA GLU A 3 -1.05 -4.06 -59.57
C GLU A 3 -1.91 -3.28 -58.55
N MET A 4 -3.24 -3.43 -58.57
CA MET A 4 -4.13 -2.79 -57.59
C MET A 4 -4.53 -3.69 -56.41
N SER A 5 -4.03 -4.93 -56.34
CA SER A 5 -4.40 -5.89 -55.29
C SER A 5 -3.30 -6.16 -54.25
N ALA A 6 -2.12 -5.54 -54.40
CA ALA A 6 -1.01 -5.69 -53.44
C ALA A 6 -1.05 -4.66 -52.30
N ASN A 7 -1.71 -3.51 -52.49
CA ASN A 7 -1.78 -2.43 -51.49
C ASN A 7 -2.91 -2.60 -50.46
N THR A 8 -3.73 -3.64 -50.56
CA THR A 8 -4.82 -3.91 -49.60
C THR A 8 -4.50 -5.01 -48.58
N MET A 9 -3.29 -5.59 -48.65
CA MET A 9 -2.84 -6.65 -47.71
C MET A 9 -1.69 -6.23 -46.80
N LEU A 10 -1.23 -4.98 -46.86
CA LEU A 10 -0.18 -4.43 -45.99
C LEU A 10 -0.72 -3.55 -44.84
N ASP A 11 -2.03 -3.32 -44.77
CA ASP A 11 -2.67 -2.51 -43.72
C ASP A 11 -3.31 -3.36 -42.59
N SER A 12 -3.09 -4.68 -42.61
CA SER A 12 -3.66 -5.65 -41.65
C SER A 12 -2.66 -6.14 -40.59
N GLN A 13 -1.51 -5.47 -40.42
CA GLN A 13 -0.51 -5.78 -39.37
C GLN A 13 -0.11 -4.58 -38.50
N ARG A 14 -1.00 -3.62 -38.24
CA ARG A 14 -0.92 -2.91 -36.96
C ARG A 14 -1.36 -3.90 -35.89
N GLN A 15 -0.42 -4.65 -35.31
CA GLN A 15 -0.65 -5.41 -34.08
C GLN A 15 -1.41 -4.48 -33.14
N GLN A 16 -2.69 -4.77 -32.86
CA GLN A 16 -3.42 -4.08 -31.82
C GLN A 16 -2.61 -4.27 -30.55
N LYS A 17 -1.92 -3.20 -30.16
CA LYS A 17 -1.08 -3.17 -28.97
C LYS A 17 -2.03 -3.28 -27.78
N HIS A 18 -2.30 -4.50 -27.37
CA HIS A 18 -3.11 -4.78 -26.19
C HIS A 18 -2.21 -4.69 -24.96
N TYR A 19 -2.80 -4.28 -23.84
CA TYR A 19 -2.10 -4.15 -22.57
C TYR A 19 -2.07 -5.49 -21.85
N GLY A 20 -0.98 -5.76 -21.11
CA GLY A 20 -0.84 -6.97 -20.31
C GLY A 20 -0.07 -8.10 -20.99
N ILE A 21 0.06 -9.21 -20.26
CA ILE A 21 0.81 -10.40 -20.70
C ILE A 21 -0.04 -11.44 -21.46
N THR A 22 -1.35 -11.20 -21.58
CA THR A 22 -2.30 -12.06 -22.30
C THR A 22 -3.24 -11.19 -23.11
N SER A 23 -3.86 -11.79 -24.13
CA SER A 23 -4.97 -11.16 -24.86
C SER A 23 -6.14 -10.80 -23.91
N PRO A 24 -6.92 -9.75 -24.23
CA PRO A 24 -8.11 -9.40 -23.45
C PRO A 24 -9.16 -10.51 -23.52
N ILE A 25 -9.94 -10.67 -22.45
CA ILE A 25 -11.05 -11.64 -22.39
C ILE A 25 -12.23 -11.16 -23.23
N SER A 26 -12.50 -9.86 -23.23
CA SER A 26 -13.56 -9.27 -24.05
C SER A 26 -13.22 -7.85 -24.47
N LEU A 27 -13.51 -7.53 -25.73
CA LEU A 27 -13.42 -6.20 -26.30
C LEU A 27 -14.78 -5.48 -26.36
N ALA A 28 -15.83 -6.07 -25.76
CA ALA A 28 -17.16 -5.49 -25.80
C ALA A 28 -17.19 -4.11 -25.13
N CYS A 29 -17.76 -3.13 -25.85
CA CYS A 29 -18.03 -1.80 -25.32
C CYS A 29 -19.26 -1.82 -24.38
N PRO A 30 -19.37 -0.88 -23.43
CA PRO A 30 -20.52 -0.77 -22.55
C PRO A 30 -21.79 -0.48 -23.34
N LYS A 31 -22.90 -0.97 -22.80
CA LYS A 31 -24.26 -0.60 -23.20
C LYS A 31 -24.74 0.57 -22.34
N GLU A 32 -25.84 1.20 -22.73
CA GLU A 32 -26.45 2.30 -21.97
C GLU A 32 -26.72 1.93 -20.51
N ILE A 33 -27.17 0.71 -20.26
CA ILE A 33 -27.42 0.19 -18.91
C ILE A 33 -26.15 0.17 -18.05
N ASP A 34 -24.98 -0.11 -18.62
CA ASP A 34 -23.70 -0.14 -17.88
C ASP A 34 -23.32 1.28 -17.42
N HIS A 35 -23.64 2.31 -18.21
CA HIS A 35 -23.45 3.71 -17.83
C HIS A 35 -24.39 4.12 -16.70
N ILE A 36 -25.66 3.69 -16.74
CA ILE A 36 -26.61 3.91 -15.63
C ILE A 36 -26.09 3.27 -14.34
N TYR A 37 -25.63 2.02 -14.38
CA TYR A 37 -25.04 1.36 -13.21
C TYR A 37 -23.74 2.02 -12.75
N THR A 38 -22.94 2.58 -13.66
CA THR A 38 -21.74 3.34 -13.32
C THR A 38 -22.10 4.62 -12.57
N GLN A 39 -23.16 5.32 -13.00
CA GLN A 39 -23.63 6.50 -12.30
C GLN A 39 -24.14 6.16 -10.89
N LYS A 40 -24.94 5.09 -10.76
CA LYS A 40 -25.38 4.59 -9.45
C LYS A 40 -24.21 4.21 -8.54
N LEU A 41 -23.12 3.65 -9.08
CA LEU A 41 -21.91 3.34 -8.34
C LEU A 41 -21.24 4.61 -7.81
N ILE A 42 -21.11 5.64 -8.66
CA ILE A 42 -20.58 6.95 -8.26
C ILE A 42 -21.42 7.53 -7.11
N ASP A 43 -22.74 7.53 -7.26
CA ASP A 43 -23.65 8.09 -6.27
C ASP A 43 -23.61 7.34 -4.93
N ALA A 44 -23.50 6.00 -4.96
CA ALA A 44 -23.34 5.18 -3.75
C ALA A 44 -22.01 5.45 -3.01
N MET A 45 -20.96 5.89 -3.73
CA MET A 45 -19.66 6.17 -3.14
C MET A 45 -19.50 7.59 -2.57
N LYS A 46 -20.27 8.57 -3.08
CA LYS A 46 -20.21 9.98 -2.63
C LYS A 46 -20.28 10.17 -1.10
N PRO A 47 -21.20 9.52 -0.36
CA PRO A 47 -21.32 9.70 1.09
C PRO A 47 -20.08 9.26 1.88
N PHE A 48 -19.19 8.46 1.28
CA PHE A 48 -17.99 7.94 1.93
C PHE A 48 -16.76 8.85 1.74
N GLY A 49 -16.92 10.04 1.15
CA GLY A 49 -15.81 11.01 0.99
C GLY A 49 -14.69 10.52 0.08
N VAL A 50 -15.00 9.60 -0.86
CA VAL A 50 -13.98 9.05 -1.77
C VAL A 50 -13.65 9.97 -2.92
N PHE A 51 -14.39 11.05 -3.12
CA PHE A 51 -14.10 12.10 -4.09
C PHE A 51 -13.69 13.35 -3.32
N GLU A 52 -12.56 13.92 -3.70
CA GLU A 52 -12.04 15.16 -3.12
C GLU A 52 -12.59 16.36 -3.90
N ASP A 53 -12.83 17.48 -3.23
CA ASP A 53 -13.39 18.68 -3.85
C ASP A 53 -12.30 19.43 -4.64
N GLU A 54 -12.70 20.25 -5.63
CA GLU A 54 -11.74 21.01 -6.44
C GLU A 54 -10.90 22.00 -5.62
N GLU A 55 -11.47 22.58 -4.56
CA GLU A 55 -10.75 23.48 -3.64
C GLU A 55 -9.63 22.75 -2.90
N GLU A 56 -9.91 21.56 -2.36
CA GLU A 56 -8.91 20.72 -1.68
C GLU A 56 -7.81 20.25 -2.66
N LEU A 57 -8.18 19.89 -3.89
CA LEU A 57 -7.23 19.54 -4.95
C LEU A 57 -6.30 20.71 -5.28
N ASN A 58 -6.84 21.92 -5.43
CA ASN A 58 -6.06 23.14 -5.67
C ASN A 58 -5.13 23.46 -4.50
N HIS A 59 -5.62 23.31 -3.25
CA HIS A 59 -4.80 23.48 -2.05
C HIS A 59 -3.59 22.54 -2.04
N ARG A 60 -3.78 21.26 -2.36
CA ARG A 60 -2.68 20.28 -2.48
C ARG A 60 -1.66 20.67 -3.55
N LEU A 61 -2.09 21.22 -4.69
CA LEU A 61 -1.18 21.70 -5.74
C LEU A 61 -0.33 22.88 -5.27
N VAL A 62 -0.92 23.81 -4.52
CA VAL A 62 -0.19 24.94 -3.93
C VAL A 62 0.86 24.46 -2.93
N VAL A 63 0.49 23.55 -2.03
CA VAL A 63 1.43 22.96 -1.04
C VAL A 63 2.59 22.23 -1.73
N LEU A 64 2.31 21.44 -2.76
CA LEU A 64 3.35 20.77 -3.55
C LEU A 64 4.28 21.77 -4.27
N GLY A 65 3.73 22.88 -4.77
CA GLY A 65 4.51 23.97 -5.36
C GLY A 65 5.47 24.60 -4.36
N LYS A 66 4.99 24.93 -3.15
CA LYS A 66 5.81 25.44 -2.05
C LYS A 66 6.91 24.45 -1.69
N LEU A 67 6.56 23.18 -1.47
CA LEU A 67 7.52 22.14 -1.09
C LEU A 67 8.60 21.93 -2.17
N ASN A 68 8.22 21.96 -3.45
CA ASN A 68 9.17 21.84 -4.55
C ASN A 68 10.16 23.00 -4.61
N ASN A 69 9.72 24.22 -4.28
CA ASN A 69 10.62 25.37 -4.16
C ASN A 69 11.59 25.21 -2.98
N LEU A 70 11.11 24.77 -1.82
CA LEU A 70 11.97 24.49 -0.66
C LEU A 70 13.05 23.46 -0.98
N VAL A 71 12.71 22.41 -1.74
CA VAL A 71 13.68 21.41 -2.20
C VAL A 71 14.73 22.03 -3.15
N LYS A 72 14.32 22.86 -4.10
CA LYS A 72 15.25 23.54 -5.02
C LYS A 72 16.19 24.50 -4.28
N GLU A 73 15.66 25.31 -3.37
CA GLU A 73 16.45 26.20 -2.52
C GLU A 73 17.44 25.42 -1.65
N TRP A 74 16.97 24.38 -0.96
CA TRP A 74 17.83 23.52 -0.16
C TRP A 74 18.96 22.87 -0.96
N ILE A 75 18.67 22.33 -2.14
CA ILE A 75 19.71 21.74 -2.99
C ILE A 75 20.71 22.81 -3.43
N SER A 76 20.27 24.03 -3.70
CA SER A 76 21.17 25.17 -3.97
C SER A 76 22.09 25.46 -2.78
N ASP A 77 21.53 25.58 -1.56
CA ASP A 77 22.29 25.84 -0.33
C ASP A 77 23.34 24.73 -0.06
N VAL A 78 22.96 23.46 -0.25
CA VAL A 78 23.88 22.32 -0.12
C VAL A 78 24.97 22.35 -1.20
N SER A 79 24.64 22.81 -2.41
CA SER A 79 25.60 22.94 -3.51
C SER A 79 26.65 24.02 -3.22
N GLU A 80 26.22 25.15 -2.67
CA GLU A 80 27.10 26.24 -2.24
C GLU A 80 28.00 25.84 -1.08
N SER A 81 27.45 25.18 -0.04
CA SER A 81 28.25 24.72 1.11
C SER A 81 29.31 23.68 0.72
N LYS A 82 29.08 22.93 -0.36
CA LYS A 82 30.06 22.00 -0.96
C LYS A 82 31.00 22.68 -1.97
N ASN A 83 31.03 24.01 -2.02
CA ASN A 83 31.90 24.83 -2.87
C ASN A 83 31.79 24.51 -4.38
N LEU A 84 30.59 24.16 -4.86
CA LEU A 84 30.38 24.00 -6.29
C LEU A 84 30.42 25.36 -7.01
N PRO A 85 30.88 25.42 -8.27
CA PRO A 85 30.90 26.68 -9.02
C PRO A 85 29.52 27.32 -9.12
N PRO A 86 29.38 28.66 -9.04
CA PRO A 86 28.09 29.34 -9.15
C PRO A 86 27.29 29.01 -10.42
N SER A 87 27.98 28.72 -11.53
CA SER A 87 27.35 28.25 -12.78
C SER A 87 26.66 26.88 -12.64
N VAL A 88 27.21 25.99 -11.81
CA VAL A 88 26.61 24.68 -11.50
C VAL A 88 25.47 24.86 -10.51
N VAL A 89 25.66 25.67 -9.47
CA VAL A 89 24.61 25.97 -8.47
C VAL A 89 23.36 26.51 -9.16
N ALA A 90 23.50 27.45 -10.09
CA ALA A 90 22.37 28.03 -10.84
C ALA A 90 21.58 27.01 -11.69
N THR A 91 22.16 25.85 -11.99
CA THR A 91 21.59 24.83 -12.89
C THR A 91 21.42 23.46 -12.23
N VAL A 92 21.70 23.35 -10.93
CA VAL A 92 21.72 22.10 -10.17
C VAL A 92 20.36 21.42 -10.13
N GLY A 93 19.31 22.24 -10.08
CA GLY A 93 17.92 21.80 -10.08
C GLY A 93 17.53 21.07 -8.80
N GLY A 94 16.63 20.12 -8.94
CA GLY A 94 15.98 19.41 -7.84
C GLY A 94 14.49 19.33 -8.10
N LYS A 95 13.86 18.21 -7.74
CA LYS A 95 12.45 18.01 -8.05
C LYS A 95 11.75 17.09 -7.08
N ILE A 96 10.50 17.41 -6.81
CA ILE A 96 9.57 16.52 -6.13
C ILE A 96 8.73 15.75 -7.15
N PHE A 97 8.58 14.46 -6.89
CA PHE A 97 7.66 13.58 -7.60
C PHE A 97 6.63 13.05 -6.62
N THR A 98 5.36 13.03 -7.01
CA THR A 98 4.34 12.35 -6.21
C THR A 98 4.19 10.90 -6.66
N PHE A 99 3.79 10.03 -5.74
CA PHE A 99 3.44 8.65 -6.05
C PHE A 99 2.21 8.22 -5.25
N GLY A 100 1.92 6.92 -5.26
CA GLY A 100 0.86 6.37 -4.43
C GLY A 100 -0.52 6.88 -4.84
N SER A 101 -1.41 7.00 -3.86
CA SER A 101 -2.84 7.20 -4.13
C SER A 101 -3.15 8.56 -4.74
N TYR A 102 -2.42 9.61 -4.34
CA TYR A 102 -2.56 10.96 -4.88
C TYR A 102 -2.16 11.01 -6.36
N ARG A 103 -0.98 10.48 -6.71
CA ARG A 103 -0.51 10.42 -8.11
C ARG A 103 -1.41 9.57 -9.00
N LEU A 104 -1.94 8.46 -8.47
CA LEU A 104 -2.93 7.65 -9.18
C LEU A 104 -4.25 8.40 -9.40
N GLY A 105 -4.55 9.46 -8.64
CA GLY A 105 -5.82 10.19 -8.69
C GLY A 105 -6.96 9.42 -8.03
N VAL A 106 -6.66 8.66 -6.98
CA VAL A 106 -7.59 7.82 -6.20
C VAL A 106 -7.48 8.03 -4.68
N HIS A 107 -6.90 9.16 -4.27
CA HIS A 107 -6.85 9.59 -2.87
C HIS A 107 -8.23 10.05 -2.41
N THR A 108 -8.52 9.85 -1.12
CA THR A 108 -9.77 10.27 -0.47
C THR A 108 -9.55 11.58 0.27
N LYS A 109 -10.63 12.22 0.73
CA LYS A 109 -10.49 13.38 1.63
C LYS A 109 -9.65 13.01 2.86
N GLY A 110 -8.77 13.92 3.26
CA GLY A 110 -7.82 13.71 4.37
C GLY A 110 -6.72 12.67 4.10
N ALA A 111 -6.57 12.14 2.88
CA ALA A 111 -5.43 11.28 2.57
C ALA A 111 -4.11 12.06 2.54
N ASP A 112 -3.03 11.37 2.89
CA ASP A 112 -1.66 11.83 2.80
C ASP A 112 -1.18 12.00 1.35
N ILE A 113 -0.10 12.77 1.19
CA ILE A 113 0.65 12.85 -0.07
C ILE A 113 1.98 12.14 0.09
N ASP A 114 2.11 11.02 -0.63
CA ASP A 114 3.38 10.34 -0.87
C ASP A 114 4.23 11.14 -1.87
N ALA A 115 5.38 11.66 -1.41
CA ALA A 115 6.28 12.48 -2.20
C ALA A 115 7.72 11.96 -2.16
N LEU A 116 8.44 12.11 -3.28
CA LEU A 116 9.84 11.76 -3.45
C LEU A 116 10.64 13.01 -3.79
N CYS A 117 11.59 13.37 -2.93
CA CYS A 117 12.63 14.34 -3.21
C CYS A 117 13.76 13.69 -4.02
N VAL A 118 13.97 14.15 -5.26
CA VAL A 118 15.06 13.71 -6.14
C VAL A 118 16.14 14.79 -6.19
N ALA A 119 17.34 14.41 -5.74
CA ALA A 119 18.49 15.30 -5.67
C ALA A 119 19.70 14.76 -6.47
N PRO A 120 20.62 15.64 -6.90
CA PRO A 120 21.83 15.26 -7.62
C PRO A 120 22.87 14.59 -6.71
N ARG A 121 23.89 13.99 -7.34
CA ARG A 121 24.86 13.07 -6.71
C ARG A 121 25.61 13.61 -5.49
N HIS A 122 25.80 14.92 -5.39
CA HIS A 122 26.53 15.54 -4.28
C HIS A 122 25.66 15.76 -3.04
N VAL A 123 24.34 15.66 -3.14
CA VAL A 123 23.42 15.81 -1.99
C VAL A 123 23.20 14.45 -1.34
N GLU A 124 23.62 14.29 -0.09
CA GLU A 124 23.59 13.02 0.61
C GLU A 124 22.29 12.81 1.38
N ARG A 125 22.03 11.56 1.80
CA ARG A 125 20.87 11.24 2.63
C ARG A 125 20.97 11.89 4.02
N SER A 126 22.18 12.02 4.55
CA SER A 126 22.46 12.78 5.77
C SER A 126 22.03 14.24 5.62
N ASP A 127 22.33 14.87 4.48
CA ASP A 127 21.92 16.26 4.20
C ASP A 127 20.37 16.38 4.27
N PHE A 128 19.64 15.39 3.75
CA PHE A 128 18.18 15.35 3.79
C PHE A 128 17.62 15.24 5.22
N PHE A 129 18.17 14.37 6.06
CA PHE A 129 17.70 14.22 7.45
C PHE A 129 18.25 15.26 8.43
N GLN A 130 19.27 16.02 8.03
CA GLN A 130 19.85 17.09 8.85
C GLN A 130 19.45 18.46 8.31
N SER A 131 20.12 18.94 7.26
CA SER A 131 19.95 20.30 6.76
C SER A 131 18.56 20.58 6.18
N PHE A 132 17.94 19.62 5.47
CA PHE A 132 16.58 19.81 4.97
C PHE A 132 15.54 19.71 6.09
N PHE A 133 15.70 18.76 7.01
CA PHE A 133 14.86 18.64 8.19
C PHE A 133 14.86 19.95 9.02
N GLU A 134 16.03 20.53 9.27
CA GLU A 134 16.13 21.83 9.94
C GLU A 134 15.51 22.96 9.12
N LYS A 135 15.64 22.96 7.78
CA LYS A 135 14.94 23.94 6.93
C LYS A 135 13.42 23.83 7.07
N LEU A 136 12.87 22.61 7.05
CA LEU A 136 11.43 22.36 7.23
C LEU A 136 10.94 22.82 8.62
N LYS A 137 11.75 22.64 9.65
CA LYS A 137 11.41 23.06 11.03
C LYS A 137 11.19 24.57 11.17
N HIS A 138 11.88 25.38 10.35
CA HIS A 138 11.75 26.84 10.35
C HIS A 138 10.75 27.37 9.32
N GLN A 139 10.09 26.48 8.58
CA GLN A 139 9.14 26.86 7.54
C GLN A 139 7.74 27.09 8.13
N ASP A 140 7.17 28.27 7.85
CA ASP A 140 5.78 28.56 8.20
C ASP A 140 4.82 27.57 7.54
N GLY A 141 3.86 27.08 8.32
CA GLY A 141 2.86 26.11 7.88
C GLY A 141 3.22 24.65 8.14
N ILE A 142 4.47 24.34 8.53
CA ILE A 142 4.89 22.98 8.89
C ILE A 142 4.57 22.66 10.34
N ARG A 143 3.95 21.50 10.57
CA ARG A 143 3.59 20.95 11.88
C ARG A 143 3.91 19.45 11.93
N ASN A 144 3.94 18.87 13.14
CA ASN A 144 4.08 17.43 13.35
C ASN A 144 5.29 16.79 12.62
N LEU A 145 6.39 17.55 12.49
CA LEU A 145 7.58 17.15 11.77
C LEU A 145 8.35 16.05 12.52
N ARG A 146 8.54 14.90 11.88
CA ARG A 146 9.29 13.75 12.42
C ARG A 146 10.07 13.03 11.33
N ALA A 147 11.22 12.49 11.68
CA ALA A 147 12.06 11.68 10.79
C ALA A 147 12.05 10.21 11.22
N VAL A 148 11.97 9.30 10.24
CA VAL A 148 12.08 7.85 10.46
C VAL A 148 13.17 7.31 9.53
N GLU A 149 14.42 7.36 10.00
CA GLU A 149 15.60 7.00 9.19
C GLU A 149 15.80 5.48 9.05
N ASP A 150 15.44 4.71 10.06
CA ASP A 150 15.66 3.25 10.13
C ASP A 150 14.54 2.43 9.46
N ALA A 151 13.55 3.09 8.85
CA ALA A 151 12.48 2.43 8.11
C ALA A 151 13.00 1.71 6.86
N PHE A 152 12.22 0.74 6.36
CA PHE A 152 12.53 0.04 5.11
C PHE A 152 12.75 1.01 3.92
N VAL A 153 11.95 2.09 3.90
CA VAL A 153 12.16 3.31 3.09
C VAL A 153 12.26 4.49 4.05
N PRO A 154 13.45 5.11 4.22
CA PRO A 154 13.62 6.26 5.09
C PRO A 154 12.73 7.44 4.65
N VAL A 155 12.05 8.07 5.60
CA VAL A 155 10.99 9.08 5.34
C VAL A 155 11.01 10.21 6.37
N ILE A 156 10.74 11.44 5.94
CA ILE A 156 10.35 12.55 6.81
C ILE A 156 8.83 12.72 6.68
N LYS A 157 8.12 12.70 7.81
CA LYS A 157 6.67 12.89 7.87
C LYS A 157 6.36 14.23 8.52
N PHE A 158 5.43 14.97 7.95
CA PHE A 158 5.02 16.27 8.48
C PHE A 158 3.65 16.65 7.93
N GLU A 159 3.02 17.62 8.56
CA GLU A 159 1.84 18.31 8.04
C GLU A 159 2.30 19.66 7.46
N PHE A 160 1.87 20.01 6.25
CA PHE A 160 2.14 21.32 5.65
C PHE A 160 0.81 21.96 5.23
N ASP A 161 0.48 23.08 5.87
CA ASP A 161 -0.79 23.80 5.67
C ASP A 161 -2.01 22.88 5.79
N GLY A 162 -2.01 21.97 6.79
CA GLY A 162 -3.10 21.03 7.04
C GLY A 162 -3.08 19.74 6.22
N ILE A 163 -2.06 19.53 5.37
CA ILE A 163 -1.94 18.31 4.55
C ILE A 163 -0.78 17.45 5.07
N GLU A 164 -1.06 16.20 5.41
CA GLU A 164 -0.02 15.21 5.74
C GLU A 164 0.82 14.84 4.51
N ILE A 165 2.14 14.88 4.66
CA ILE A 165 3.13 14.57 3.63
C ILE A 165 4.12 13.54 4.16
N ASP A 166 4.25 12.45 3.42
CA ASP A 166 5.29 11.44 3.58
C ASP A 166 6.36 11.69 2.51
N LEU A 167 7.47 12.32 2.88
CA LEU A 167 8.56 12.69 1.97
C LEU A 167 9.74 11.73 2.07
N VAL A 168 9.95 10.94 1.03
CA VAL A 168 11.12 10.06 0.87
C VAL A 168 12.21 10.71 0.02
N PHE A 169 13.44 10.21 0.13
CA PHE A 169 14.60 10.78 -0.56
C PHE A 169 15.31 9.77 -1.46
N ALA A 170 15.65 10.22 -2.67
CA ALA A 170 16.56 9.54 -3.58
C ALA A 170 17.60 10.50 -4.17
N ARG A 171 18.85 10.04 -4.15
CA ARG A 171 19.98 10.69 -4.80
C ARG A 171 20.29 9.97 -6.10
N LEU A 172 20.32 10.69 -7.21
CA LEU A 172 20.70 10.12 -8.51
C LEU A 172 22.19 10.32 -8.81
N ALA A 173 22.78 9.40 -9.57
CA ALA A 173 24.17 9.47 -10.01
C ALA A 173 24.40 10.47 -11.17
N ILE A 174 23.76 11.64 -11.11
CA ILE A 174 23.86 12.73 -12.10
C ILE A 174 24.17 14.06 -11.42
N GLN A 175 24.78 15.00 -12.15
CA GLN A 175 25.21 16.29 -11.62
C GLN A 175 24.06 17.29 -11.44
N THR A 176 23.07 17.23 -12.32
CA THR A 176 21.93 18.16 -12.31
C THR A 176 20.62 17.39 -12.49
N ILE A 177 19.54 17.90 -11.91
CA ILE A 177 18.19 17.33 -12.01
C ILE A 177 17.34 18.24 -12.88
N SER A 178 16.96 17.76 -14.07
CA SER A 178 16.07 18.48 -14.99
C SER A 178 14.61 18.42 -14.56
N ASP A 179 13.85 19.49 -14.82
CA ASP A 179 12.40 19.51 -14.62
C ASP A 179 11.66 18.46 -15.49
N ASN A 180 12.27 18.01 -16.60
CA ASN A 180 11.72 16.99 -17.50
C ASN A 180 12.24 15.57 -17.21
N LEU A 181 12.87 15.34 -16.06
CA LEU A 181 13.41 14.04 -15.69
C LEU A 181 12.32 12.95 -15.66
N ASP A 182 12.53 11.87 -16.40
CA ASP A 182 11.75 10.63 -16.34
C ASP A 182 12.49 9.59 -15.46
N LEU A 183 11.79 9.08 -14.44
CA LEU A 183 12.33 8.12 -13.48
C LEU A 183 12.19 6.66 -13.94
N ARG A 184 11.46 6.39 -15.04
CA ARG A 184 11.21 5.02 -15.53
C ARG A 184 12.44 4.37 -16.14
N ASP A 185 13.39 5.16 -16.64
CA ASP A 185 14.63 4.63 -17.22
C ASP A 185 15.46 3.87 -16.17
N ASP A 186 15.62 2.56 -16.38
CA ASP A 186 16.40 1.65 -15.54
C ASP A 186 17.87 2.09 -15.39
N SER A 187 18.42 2.82 -16.37
CA SER A 187 19.78 3.34 -16.29
C SER A 187 19.99 4.23 -15.07
N ARG A 188 18.91 4.86 -14.57
CA ARG A 188 18.92 5.71 -13.36
C ARG A 188 19.17 4.95 -12.07
N LEU A 189 18.98 3.63 -12.05
CA LEU A 189 19.21 2.78 -10.89
C LEU A 189 20.68 2.33 -10.76
N ARG A 190 21.52 2.61 -11.76
CA ARG A 190 22.94 2.23 -11.75
C ARG A 190 23.67 2.85 -10.56
N SER A 191 24.38 1.99 -9.83
CA SER A 191 25.25 2.39 -8.72
C SER A 191 24.55 3.16 -7.60
N LEU A 192 23.23 3.00 -7.46
CA LEU A 192 22.49 3.58 -6.35
C LEU A 192 22.51 2.66 -5.13
N ASP A 193 22.48 3.25 -3.94
CA ASP A 193 22.24 2.49 -2.72
C ASP A 193 20.81 1.92 -2.71
N ILE A 194 20.64 0.77 -2.05
CA ILE A 194 19.35 0.07 -2.02
C ILE A 194 18.22 0.93 -1.45
N ARG A 195 18.50 1.88 -0.55
CA ARG A 195 17.48 2.78 0.02
C ARG A 195 17.00 3.78 -1.04
N CYS A 196 17.89 4.32 -1.87
CA CYS A 196 17.50 5.15 -3.02
C CYS A 196 16.65 4.37 -4.04
N ILE A 197 17.01 3.12 -4.34
CA ILE A 197 16.24 2.27 -5.26
C ILE A 197 14.82 2.05 -4.72
N ARG A 198 14.69 1.73 -3.43
CA ARG A 198 13.38 1.58 -2.77
C ARG A 198 12.56 2.87 -2.81
N SER A 199 13.15 4.03 -2.55
CA SER A 199 12.47 5.32 -2.66
C SER A 199 11.98 5.61 -4.09
N LEU A 200 12.79 5.32 -5.10
CA LEU A 200 12.43 5.52 -6.51
C LEU A 200 11.31 4.60 -6.99
N ASN A 201 11.23 3.39 -6.43
CA ASN A 201 10.25 2.39 -6.84
C ASN A 201 8.79 2.85 -6.61
N GLY A 202 8.52 3.68 -5.60
CA GLY A 202 7.17 4.23 -5.39
C GLY A 202 6.66 5.00 -6.62
N CYS A 203 7.47 5.93 -7.13
CA CYS A 203 7.15 6.69 -8.34
C CYS A 203 7.13 5.79 -9.59
N ARG A 204 8.16 4.97 -9.79
CA ARG A 204 8.30 4.11 -10.97
C ARG A 204 7.11 3.15 -11.12
N VAL A 205 6.71 2.48 -10.04
CA VAL A 205 5.55 1.57 -10.05
C VAL A 205 4.26 2.30 -10.33
N THR A 206 4.06 3.46 -9.71
CA THR A 206 2.85 4.25 -9.89
C THR A 206 2.68 4.71 -11.34
N ASP A 207 3.74 5.24 -11.93
CA ASP A 207 3.72 5.69 -13.32
C ASP A 207 3.60 4.51 -14.28
N GLU A 208 4.27 3.36 -14.04
CA GLU A 208 4.08 2.15 -14.85
C GLU A 208 2.62 1.68 -14.84
N ILE A 209 1.95 1.61 -13.68
CA ILE A 209 0.53 1.25 -13.60
C ILE A 209 -0.33 2.14 -14.51
N LEU A 210 -0.11 3.46 -14.48
CA LEU A 210 -0.85 4.41 -15.31
C LEU A 210 -0.57 4.26 -16.81
N HIS A 211 0.58 3.72 -17.20
CA HIS A 211 0.92 3.42 -18.59
C HIS A 211 0.46 2.02 -19.03
N LEU A 212 0.07 1.15 -18.08
CA LEU A 212 -0.32 -0.24 -18.34
C LEU A 212 -1.84 -0.45 -18.32
N VAL A 213 -2.63 0.62 -18.18
CA VAL A 213 -4.10 0.58 -18.26
C VAL A 213 -4.60 1.25 -19.55
N PRO A 214 -5.65 0.69 -20.19
CA PRO A 214 -6.19 1.21 -21.45
C PRO A 214 -6.97 2.52 -21.27
N ASN A 215 -7.69 2.67 -20.15
CA ASN A 215 -8.42 3.89 -19.82
C ASN A 215 -8.15 4.28 -18.36
N LYS A 216 -7.51 5.44 -18.14
CA LYS A 216 -7.12 5.93 -16.81
C LYS A 216 -8.31 6.35 -15.96
N GLU A 217 -9.35 6.93 -16.56
CA GLU A 217 -10.53 7.41 -15.82
C GLU A 217 -11.35 6.24 -15.30
N THR A 218 -11.61 5.25 -16.15
CA THR A 218 -12.33 4.04 -15.74
C THR A 218 -11.55 3.23 -14.72
N PHE A 219 -10.22 3.14 -14.88
CA PHE A 219 -9.33 2.56 -13.88
C PHE A 219 -9.45 3.25 -12.52
N ARG A 220 -9.38 4.59 -12.47
CA ARG A 220 -9.50 5.37 -11.23
C ARG A 220 -10.83 5.13 -10.54
N LEU A 221 -11.93 5.20 -11.28
CA LEU A 221 -13.26 5.00 -10.70
C LEU A 221 -13.44 3.59 -10.13
N THR A 222 -12.98 2.56 -10.87
CA THR A 222 -12.98 1.17 -10.41
C THR A 222 -12.12 0.99 -9.17
N LEU A 223 -10.93 1.61 -9.14
CA LEU A 223 -10.01 1.51 -8.01
C LEU A 223 -10.57 2.22 -6.76
N ARG A 224 -11.28 3.35 -6.90
CA ARG A 224 -11.99 3.98 -5.78
C ARG A 224 -13.02 3.03 -5.17
N ALA A 225 -13.83 2.39 -5.99
CA ALA A 225 -14.82 1.40 -5.54
C ALA A 225 -14.17 0.21 -4.82
N VAL A 226 -13.13 -0.39 -5.40
CA VAL A 226 -12.42 -1.54 -4.81
C VAL A 226 -11.70 -1.15 -3.51
N LYS A 227 -11.06 0.01 -3.43
CA LYS A 227 -10.41 0.48 -2.19
C LYS A 227 -11.44 0.71 -1.09
N LEU A 228 -12.58 1.34 -1.41
CA LEU A 228 -13.65 1.55 -0.44
C LEU A 228 -14.20 0.20 0.04
N TRP A 229 -14.55 -0.70 -0.89
CA TRP A 229 -14.98 -2.05 -0.58
C TRP A 229 -13.98 -2.77 0.33
N ALA A 230 -12.69 -2.84 -0.02
CA ALA A 230 -11.68 -3.53 0.76
C ALA A 230 -11.54 -2.98 2.18
N LYS A 231 -11.60 -1.64 2.35
CA LYS A 231 -11.63 -1.00 3.67
C LYS A 231 -12.87 -1.39 4.47
N ARG A 232 -14.06 -1.30 3.86
CA ARG A 232 -15.35 -1.63 4.50
C ARG A 232 -15.45 -3.12 4.88
N ARG A 233 -14.82 -4.00 4.10
CA ARG A 233 -14.77 -5.44 4.35
C ARG A 233 -13.65 -5.88 5.31
N GLY A 234 -12.83 -4.94 5.80
CA GLY A 234 -11.76 -5.25 6.76
C GLY A 234 -10.60 -6.06 6.17
N ILE A 235 -10.27 -5.84 4.88
CA ILE A 235 -9.21 -6.56 4.17
C ILE A 235 -8.20 -5.60 3.52
N TYR A 236 -8.03 -4.40 4.09
CA TYR A 236 -7.09 -3.38 3.62
C TYR A 236 -6.04 -3.09 4.69
N SER A 237 -4.90 -3.79 4.65
CA SER A 237 -3.70 -3.51 5.46
C SER A 237 -2.54 -4.41 5.05
N ASN A 238 -1.50 -3.86 4.41
CA ASN A 238 -0.30 -4.63 4.08
C ASN A 238 0.46 -5.11 5.33
N MET A 239 0.43 -4.31 6.41
CA MET A 239 1.15 -4.60 7.64
C MET A 239 0.62 -5.88 8.31
N LEU A 240 -0.70 -6.05 8.28
CA LEU A 240 -1.44 -7.16 8.87
C LEU A 240 -1.66 -8.35 7.91
N GLY A 241 -0.95 -8.37 6.78
CA GLY A 241 -0.98 -9.48 5.82
C GLY A 241 -2.17 -9.46 4.86
N PHE A 242 -2.91 -8.37 4.75
CA PHE A 242 -3.86 -8.11 3.67
C PHE A 242 -3.21 -7.28 2.56
N LEU A 243 -4.01 -6.77 1.61
CA LEU A 243 -3.51 -5.95 0.51
C LEU A 243 -3.44 -4.47 0.89
N GLY A 244 -2.32 -3.83 0.53
CA GLY A 244 -2.17 -2.37 0.54
C GLY A 244 -2.64 -1.72 -0.76
N GLY A 245 -2.56 -0.38 -0.80
CA GLY A 245 -3.09 0.42 -1.91
C GLY A 245 -2.51 0.08 -3.29
N VAL A 246 -1.19 -0.15 -3.36
CA VAL A 246 -0.52 -0.51 -4.63
C VAL A 246 -0.95 -1.90 -5.13
N SER A 247 -1.12 -2.86 -4.22
CA SER A 247 -1.57 -4.22 -4.57
C SER A 247 -2.98 -4.19 -5.14
N TRP A 248 -3.90 -3.44 -4.51
CA TRP A 248 -5.25 -3.22 -5.06
C TRP A 248 -5.23 -2.51 -6.42
N ALA A 249 -4.36 -1.50 -6.59
CA ALA A 249 -4.19 -0.82 -7.87
C ALA A 249 -3.75 -1.78 -8.98
N MET A 250 -2.83 -2.70 -8.69
CA MET A 250 -2.36 -3.68 -9.67
C MET A 250 -3.42 -4.72 -10.01
N LEU A 251 -4.20 -5.21 -9.04
CA LEU A 251 -5.33 -6.10 -9.33
C LEU A 251 -6.37 -5.42 -10.25
N VAL A 252 -6.73 -4.17 -9.94
CA VAL A 252 -7.67 -3.40 -10.78
C VAL A 252 -7.09 -3.11 -12.16
N ALA A 253 -5.81 -2.75 -12.25
CA ALA A 253 -5.13 -2.54 -13.53
C ALA A 253 -5.16 -3.83 -14.38
N ARG A 254 -4.93 -5.00 -13.77
CA ARG A 254 -5.02 -6.28 -14.48
C ARG A 254 -6.43 -6.55 -15.00
N THR A 255 -7.48 -6.25 -14.24
CA THR A 255 -8.86 -6.34 -14.72
C THR A 255 -9.10 -5.41 -15.91
N CYS A 256 -8.58 -4.17 -15.87
CA CYS A 256 -8.71 -3.22 -16.98
C CYS A 256 -8.02 -3.73 -18.26
N GLN A 257 -6.86 -4.39 -18.14
CA GLN A 257 -6.18 -5.01 -19.29
C GLN A 257 -7.02 -6.12 -19.94
N LEU A 258 -7.75 -6.90 -19.13
CA LEU A 258 -8.58 -8.00 -19.61
C LEU A 258 -9.91 -7.53 -20.25
N TYR A 259 -10.37 -6.33 -19.92
CA TYR A 259 -11.63 -5.73 -20.39
C TYR A 259 -11.44 -4.26 -20.79
N PRO A 260 -10.67 -3.98 -21.85
CA PRO A 260 -10.14 -2.63 -22.11
C PRO A 260 -11.18 -1.57 -22.42
N ASN A 261 -12.35 -1.97 -22.91
CA ASN A 261 -13.42 -1.06 -23.33
C ASN A 261 -14.56 -0.97 -22.30
N ALA A 262 -14.52 -1.75 -21.20
CA ALA A 262 -15.65 -1.86 -20.27
C ALA A 262 -15.83 -0.62 -19.38
N ALA A 263 -17.06 -0.34 -18.96
CA ALA A 263 -17.35 0.71 -17.97
C ALA A 263 -16.97 0.28 -16.54
N ALA A 264 -16.92 1.23 -15.60
CA ALA A 264 -16.47 0.96 -14.23
C ALA A 264 -17.39 -0.02 -13.48
N SER A 265 -18.71 0.06 -13.68
CA SER A 265 -19.67 -0.91 -13.12
C SER A 265 -19.34 -2.34 -13.54
N THR A 266 -19.11 -2.54 -14.83
CA THR A 266 -18.70 -3.83 -15.40
C THR A 266 -17.33 -4.26 -14.87
N LEU A 267 -16.35 -3.34 -14.78
CA LEU A 267 -15.02 -3.66 -14.28
C LEU A 267 -15.02 -4.07 -12.81
N VAL A 268 -15.84 -3.47 -11.95
CA VAL A 268 -15.99 -3.90 -10.54
C VAL A 268 -16.54 -5.33 -10.47
N HIS A 269 -17.55 -5.67 -11.28
CA HIS A 269 -18.04 -7.05 -11.39
C HIS A 269 -16.96 -8.01 -11.90
N LYS A 270 -16.28 -7.66 -13.00
CA LYS A 270 -15.22 -8.47 -13.59
C LYS A 270 -14.02 -8.65 -12.67
N PHE A 271 -13.72 -7.68 -11.84
CA PHE A 271 -12.69 -7.79 -10.81
C PHE A 271 -12.99 -8.95 -9.87
N PHE A 272 -14.21 -9.03 -9.32
CA PHE A 272 -14.59 -10.15 -8.46
C PHE A 272 -14.64 -11.46 -9.22
N LEU A 273 -15.14 -11.46 -10.46
CA LEU A 273 -15.17 -12.66 -11.30
C LEU A 273 -13.77 -13.25 -11.53
N VAL A 274 -12.80 -12.39 -11.88
CA VAL A 274 -11.42 -12.80 -12.15
C VAL A 274 -10.75 -13.30 -10.88
N PHE A 275 -10.79 -12.53 -9.79
CA PHE A 275 -9.99 -12.85 -8.59
C PHE A 275 -10.63 -13.87 -7.64
N SER A 276 -11.95 -14.10 -7.72
CA SER A 276 -12.60 -15.23 -7.03
C SER A 276 -12.27 -16.58 -7.67
N LYS A 277 -11.89 -16.59 -8.95
CA LYS A 277 -11.52 -17.78 -9.73
C LYS A 277 -10.02 -17.87 -10.03
N TRP A 278 -9.22 -16.93 -9.55
CA TRP A 278 -7.79 -16.91 -9.80
C TRP A 278 -7.11 -18.08 -9.09
N GLU A 279 -6.32 -18.85 -9.83
CA GLU A 279 -5.63 -20.03 -9.33
C GLU A 279 -4.34 -19.64 -8.60
N TRP A 280 -4.47 -19.18 -7.35
CA TRP A 280 -3.32 -18.89 -6.50
C TRP A 280 -2.49 -20.17 -6.25
N PRO A 281 -1.14 -20.12 -6.29
CA PRO A 281 -0.30 -18.92 -6.22
C PRO A 281 0.20 -18.41 -7.59
N ASN A 282 -0.51 -18.61 -8.70
CA ASN A 282 -0.11 -18.01 -9.97
C ASN A 282 0.00 -16.48 -9.83
N PRO A 283 1.10 -15.84 -10.29
CA PRO A 283 1.34 -14.42 -10.04
C PRO A 283 0.49 -13.52 -10.93
N VAL A 284 0.03 -12.41 -10.35
CA VAL A 284 -0.57 -11.32 -11.12
C VAL A 284 0.54 -10.43 -11.67
N LEU A 285 0.68 -10.42 -13.00
CA LEU A 285 1.66 -9.62 -13.74
C LEU A 285 0.94 -8.59 -14.64
N LEU A 286 1.43 -7.35 -14.67
CA LEU A 286 0.91 -6.29 -15.54
C LEU A 286 1.67 -6.14 -16.87
N LYS A 287 2.92 -6.58 -16.92
CA LYS A 287 3.79 -6.61 -18.10
C LYS A 287 4.76 -7.77 -17.99
N GLN A 288 5.40 -8.12 -19.11
CA GLN A 288 6.50 -9.08 -19.08
C GLN A 288 7.66 -8.50 -18.26
N PRO A 289 8.27 -9.26 -17.33
CA PRO A 289 9.46 -8.82 -16.62
C PRO A 289 10.59 -8.58 -17.63
N GLU A 290 11.24 -7.43 -17.52
CA GLU A 290 12.42 -7.10 -18.31
C GLU A 290 13.67 -7.57 -17.55
N GLU A 291 14.59 -8.24 -18.26
CA GLU A 291 15.90 -8.59 -17.71
C GLU A 291 16.80 -7.35 -17.69
N SER A 292 17.53 -7.17 -16.59
CA SER A 292 18.42 -6.03 -16.40
C SER A 292 19.73 -6.49 -15.77
N ASN A 293 20.84 -5.90 -16.22
CA ASN A 293 22.19 -6.28 -15.79
C ASN A 293 22.59 -5.68 -14.43
N LEU A 294 21.64 -5.11 -13.68
CA LEU A 294 21.92 -4.38 -12.44
C LEU A 294 22.01 -5.28 -11.19
N ASN A 295 21.84 -6.61 -11.34
CA ASN A 295 21.93 -7.61 -10.27
C ASN A 295 21.15 -7.23 -8.99
N LEU A 296 20.02 -6.54 -9.15
CA LEU A 296 19.15 -6.21 -8.03
C LEU A 296 18.25 -7.41 -7.71
N PRO A 297 17.78 -7.56 -6.46
CA PRO A 297 16.84 -8.62 -6.12
C PRO A 297 15.57 -8.47 -6.95
N VAL A 298 15.25 -9.47 -7.77
CA VAL A 298 14.01 -9.57 -8.55
C VAL A 298 13.23 -10.76 -8.03
N TRP A 299 11.91 -10.61 -7.90
CA TRP A 299 11.04 -11.73 -7.59
C TRP A 299 11.02 -12.72 -8.74
N ASP A 300 11.53 -13.93 -8.51
CA ASP A 300 11.50 -15.01 -9.49
C ASP A 300 11.54 -16.38 -8.78
N PRO A 301 10.41 -17.09 -8.68
CA PRO A 301 10.33 -18.38 -7.98
C PRO A 301 11.13 -19.49 -8.67
N ARG A 302 11.58 -19.31 -9.91
CA ARG A 302 12.41 -20.30 -10.62
C ARG A 302 13.82 -20.34 -10.01
N VAL A 303 14.38 -19.16 -9.72
CA VAL A 303 15.76 -19.00 -9.24
C VAL A 303 15.86 -18.79 -7.74
N ASN A 304 14.84 -18.21 -7.09
CA ASN A 304 14.84 -17.93 -5.66
C ASN A 304 13.84 -18.85 -4.92
N PRO A 305 14.30 -19.81 -4.10
CA PRO A 305 13.42 -20.70 -3.35
C PRO A 305 12.47 -19.99 -2.38
N SER A 306 12.84 -18.84 -1.81
CA SER A 306 11.96 -18.12 -0.87
C SER A 306 10.67 -17.65 -1.56
N ASP A 307 10.78 -17.26 -2.82
CA ASP A 307 9.68 -16.71 -3.61
C ASP A 307 8.61 -17.76 -3.95
N ARG A 308 8.96 -19.06 -3.88
CA ARG A 308 8.05 -20.19 -4.11
C ARG A 308 6.99 -20.34 -3.03
N TYR A 309 7.26 -19.81 -1.84
CA TYR A 309 6.34 -19.89 -0.70
C TYR A 309 5.32 -18.74 -0.65
N HIS A 310 5.39 -17.78 -1.58
CA HIS A 310 4.42 -16.68 -1.65
C HIS A 310 3.03 -17.18 -2.05
N LEU A 311 2.03 -16.88 -1.22
CA LEU A 311 0.69 -17.49 -1.34
C LEU A 311 -0.26 -16.77 -2.30
N MET A 312 -0.07 -15.47 -2.50
CA MET A 312 -0.91 -14.61 -3.35
C MET A 312 -0.05 -13.54 -4.05
N PRO A 313 0.90 -13.92 -4.94
CA PRO A 313 1.89 -12.99 -5.47
C PRO A 313 1.29 -11.96 -6.44
N ILE A 314 1.51 -10.68 -6.17
CA ILE A 314 1.13 -9.56 -7.03
C ILE A 314 2.39 -8.73 -7.29
N ILE A 315 2.84 -8.71 -8.53
CA ILE A 315 4.22 -8.31 -8.84
C ILE A 315 4.25 -6.88 -9.38
N THR A 316 5.11 -6.05 -8.79
CA THR A 316 5.30 -4.68 -9.24
C THR A 316 5.87 -4.63 -10.67
N PRO A 317 5.34 -3.79 -11.57
CA PRO A 317 5.72 -3.78 -12.98
C PRO A 317 7.11 -3.17 -13.24
N ALA A 318 7.56 -2.24 -12.40
CA ALA A 318 8.85 -1.58 -12.58
C ALA A 318 10.00 -2.46 -12.08
N TYR A 319 11.13 -2.48 -12.82
CA TYR A 319 12.35 -3.12 -12.37
C TYR A 319 12.95 -2.36 -11.16
N PRO A 320 13.52 -3.07 -10.15
CA PRO A 320 13.44 -4.51 -9.96
C PRO A 320 12.07 -4.94 -9.45
N GLN A 321 11.46 -5.92 -10.13
CA GLN A 321 10.11 -6.39 -9.81
C GLN A 321 10.12 -7.11 -8.45
N GLN A 322 9.14 -6.81 -7.60
CA GLN A 322 9.00 -7.38 -6.27
C GLN A 322 7.56 -7.85 -6.05
N ASN A 323 7.37 -8.81 -5.15
CA ASN A 323 6.05 -9.19 -4.68
C ASN A 323 5.52 -8.14 -3.69
N SER A 324 4.43 -7.44 -4.02
CA SER A 324 3.83 -6.44 -3.14
C SER A 324 2.95 -7.03 -2.02
N THR A 325 2.77 -8.35 -2.00
CA THR A 325 1.90 -9.08 -1.07
C THR A 325 2.62 -10.23 -0.37
N TYR A 326 3.92 -10.08 -0.12
CA TYR A 326 4.72 -11.09 0.57
C TYR A 326 4.28 -11.33 2.04
N ASN A 327 3.55 -10.40 2.65
CA ASN A 327 2.99 -10.56 4.01
C ASN A 327 1.70 -11.40 4.04
N VAL A 328 1.12 -11.79 2.90
CA VAL A 328 -0.11 -12.57 2.87
C VAL A 328 0.12 -13.95 3.45
N SER A 329 -0.67 -14.31 4.48
CA SER A 329 -0.65 -15.60 5.14
C SER A 329 -1.75 -16.52 4.62
N THR A 330 -1.80 -17.77 5.12
CA THR A 330 -2.85 -18.71 4.74
C THR A 330 -4.23 -18.19 5.17
N SER A 331 -4.32 -17.60 6.36
CA SER A 331 -5.56 -17.05 6.89
C SER A 331 -6.03 -15.85 6.09
N THR A 332 -5.16 -14.85 5.87
CA THR A 332 -5.59 -13.64 5.16
C THR A 332 -5.93 -13.94 3.70
N ARG A 333 -5.20 -14.84 3.03
CA ARG A 333 -5.58 -15.32 1.68
C ARG A 333 -6.98 -15.94 1.69
N THR A 334 -7.27 -16.82 2.66
CA THR A 334 -8.56 -17.50 2.77
C THR A 334 -9.70 -16.50 2.97
N VAL A 335 -9.51 -15.51 3.84
CA VAL A 335 -10.46 -14.41 4.04
C VAL A 335 -10.70 -13.64 2.75
N MET A 336 -9.63 -13.23 2.05
CA MET A 336 -9.76 -12.43 0.82
C MET A 336 -10.44 -13.20 -0.31
N VAL A 337 -10.13 -14.50 -0.49
CA VAL A 337 -10.78 -15.35 -1.48
C VAL A 337 -12.29 -15.47 -1.21
N GLU A 338 -12.68 -15.60 0.05
CA GLU A 338 -14.10 -15.63 0.43
C GLU A 338 -14.78 -14.28 0.16
N GLU A 339 -14.15 -13.17 0.53
CA GLU A 339 -14.69 -11.83 0.24
C GLU A 339 -14.79 -11.55 -1.27
N PHE A 340 -13.89 -12.09 -2.11
CA PHE A 340 -14.05 -12.01 -3.58
C PHE A 340 -15.27 -12.77 -4.08
N LYS A 341 -15.56 -13.96 -3.53
CA LYS A 341 -16.75 -14.73 -3.89
C LYS A 341 -18.03 -14.01 -3.47
N GLN A 342 -18.05 -13.43 -2.27
CA GLN A 342 -19.18 -12.63 -1.80
C GLN A 342 -19.37 -11.37 -2.66
N GLY A 343 -18.29 -10.67 -3.00
CA GLY A 343 -18.33 -9.53 -3.92
C GLY A 343 -18.88 -9.90 -5.31
N LEU A 344 -18.52 -11.08 -5.83
CA LEU A 344 -19.07 -11.59 -7.09
C LEU A 344 -20.59 -11.81 -6.98
N ALA A 345 -21.04 -12.51 -5.94
CA ALA A 345 -22.47 -12.77 -5.74
C ALA A 345 -23.30 -11.48 -5.62
N VAL A 346 -22.81 -10.50 -4.86
CA VAL A 346 -23.49 -9.20 -4.71
C VAL A 346 -23.51 -8.43 -6.03
N THR A 347 -22.40 -8.40 -6.76
CA THR A 347 -22.35 -7.70 -8.06
C THR A 347 -23.18 -8.40 -9.14
N ASP A 348 -23.32 -9.73 -9.11
CA ASP A 348 -24.27 -10.47 -9.96
C ASP A 348 -25.72 -10.03 -9.69
N GLU A 349 -26.12 -9.90 -8.42
CA GLU A 349 -27.45 -9.41 -8.05
C GLU A 349 -27.69 -7.97 -8.49
N ILE A 350 -26.69 -7.09 -8.33
CA ILE A 350 -26.78 -5.68 -8.76
C ILE A 350 -27.00 -5.58 -10.27
N LEU A 351 -26.19 -6.30 -11.07
CA LEU A 351 -26.30 -6.28 -12.53
C LEU A 351 -27.57 -6.95 -13.05
N GLN A 352 -28.21 -7.82 -12.25
CA GLN A 352 -29.55 -8.36 -12.52
C GLN A 352 -30.70 -7.45 -12.05
N GLY A 353 -30.39 -6.30 -11.44
CA GLY A 353 -31.38 -5.36 -10.92
C GLY A 353 -32.06 -5.82 -9.61
N LYS A 354 -31.47 -6.77 -8.89
CA LYS A 354 -32.01 -7.33 -7.64
C LYS A 354 -31.46 -6.65 -6.37
N SER A 355 -30.43 -5.81 -6.51
CA SER A 355 -29.74 -5.13 -5.41
C SER A 355 -29.12 -3.82 -5.88
N ASP A 356 -28.68 -2.99 -4.92
CA ASP A 356 -27.95 -1.74 -5.16
C ASP A 356 -26.49 -1.83 -4.70
N TRP A 357 -25.68 -0.86 -5.16
CA TRP A 357 -24.25 -0.76 -4.82
C TRP A 357 -23.98 -0.55 -3.33
N SER A 358 -24.93 -0.01 -2.57
CA SER A 358 -24.81 0.12 -1.11
C SER A 358 -24.52 -1.23 -0.44
N LYS A 359 -25.16 -2.31 -0.90
CA LYS A 359 -24.97 -3.68 -0.37
C LYS A 359 -23.52 -4.16 -0.50
N LEU A 360 -22.82 -3.77 -1.57
CA LEU A 360 -21.40 -4.10 -1.74
C LEU A 360 -20.51 -3.38 -0.71
N LEU A 361 -20.93 -2.20 -0.25
CA LEU A 361 -20.17 -1.32 0.65
C LEU A 361 -20.55 -1.50 2.13
N GLU A 362 -21.46 -2.43 2.42
CA GLU A 362 -21.85 -2.79 3.77
C GLU A 362 -20.73 -3.52 4.51
N PRO A 363 -20.37 -3.06 5.72
CA PRO A 363 -19.35 -3.71 6.52
C PRO A 363 -19.90 -5.04 7.05
N PRO A 364 -19.11 -6.12 7.06
CA PRO A 364 -19.53 -7.36 7.69
C PRO A 364 -19.66 -7.15 9.19
N ASN A 365 -20.58 -7.87 9.83
CA ASN A 365 -20.65 -7.89 11.28
C ASN A 365 -19.52 -8.77 11.85
N PHE A 366 -18.31 -8.20 11.91
CA PHE A 366 -17.09 -8.92 12.29
C PHE A 366 -17.25 -9.63 13.64
N PHE A 367 -17.84 -8.95 14.63
CA PHE A 367 -18.04 -9.45 16.00
C PHE A 367 -19.14 -10.52 16.14
N GLN A 368 -19.91 -10.77 15.08
CA GLN A 368 -20.87 -11.88 15.01
C GLN A 368 -20.43 -12.98 14.05
N LYS A 369 -19.36 -12.75 13.25
CA LYS A 369 -18.87 -13.68 12.24
C LYS A 369 -18.15 -14.88 12.86
N TYR A 370 -17.50 -14.70 14.00
CA TYR A 370 -16.76 -15.75 14.71
C TYR A 370 -17.38 -16.05 16.08
N ARG A 371 -17.18 -17.29 16.54
CA ARG A 371 -17.58 -17.72 17.89
C ARG A 371 -16.54 -17.38 18.96
N HIS A 372 -15.28 -17.27 18.55
CA HIS A 372 -14.15 -17.04 19.44
C HIS A 372 -13.30 -15.88 18.92
N TYR A 373 -12.76 -15.10 19.86
CA TYR A 373 -11.89 -13.96 19.56
C TYR A 373 -10.70 -13.94 20.51
N ILE A 374 -9.56 -13.48 20.02
CA ILE A 374 -8.45 -13.00 20.83
C ILE A 374 -8.48 -11.48 20.80
N VAL A 375 -8.30 -10.85 21.96
CA VAL A 375 -8.18 -9.39 22.10
C VAL A 375 -6.73 -9.06 22.44
N LEU A 376 -6.10 -8.24 21.61
CA LEU A 376 -4.78 -7.67 21.89
C LEU A 376 -4.94 -6.25 22.37
N THR A 377 -4.37 -5.92 23.52
CA THR A 377 -4.45 -4.59 24.11
C THR A 377 -3.06 -3.99 24.26
N ALA A 378 -2.84 -2.82 23.66
CA ALA A 378 -1.64 -2.01 23.81
C ALA A 378 -1.99 -0.76 24.60
N SER A 379 -1.22 -0.44 25.65
CA SER A 379 -1.45 0.75 26.47
C SER A 379 -0.15 1.45 26.82
N ALA A 380 -0.22 2.77 27.00
CA ALA A 380 0.91 3.59 27.43
C ALA A 380 0.44 4.76 28.31
N SER A 381 1.40 5.38 29.01
CA SER A 381 1.16 6.50 29.93
C SER A 381 1.02 7.86 29.24
N THR A 382 1.62 8.04 28.07
CA THR A 382 1.57 9.27 27.26
C THR A 382 1.12 8.98 25.83
N GLU A 383 0.59 9.99 25.15
CA GLU A 383 0.11 9.88 23.76
C GLU A 383 1.24 9.57 22.78
N GLU A 384 2.40 10.23 22.92
CA GLU A 384 3.58 10.01 22.07
C GLU A 384 4.07 8.56 22.16
N ASN A 385 4.26 8.05 23.38
CA ASN A 385 4.66 6.65 23.61
C ASN A 385 3.58 5.69 23.13
N HIS A 386 2.30 6.04 23.26
CA HIS A 386 1.20 5.22 22.78
C HIS A 386 1.24 5.07 21.26
N LEU A 387 1.47 6.15 20.51
CA LEU A 387 1.57 6.12 19.05
C LEU A 387 2.73 5.24 18.58
N GLU A 388 3.91 5.37 19.20
CA GLU A 388 5.08 4.54 18.87
C GLU A 388 4.82 3.06 19.22
N TRP A 389 4.26 2.80 20.40
CA TRP A 389 3.97 1.46 20.88
C TRP A 389 2.91 0.74 20.03
N VAL A 390 1.83 1.44 19.68
CA VAL A 390 0.79 0.94 18.78
C VAL A 390 1.37 0.56 17.43
N GLY A 391 2.22 1.41 16.84
CA GLY A 391 2.88 1.12 15.56
C GLY A 391 3.78 -0.12 15.65
N LEU A 392 4.50 -0.30 16.75
CA LEU A 392 5.31 -1.48 16.99
C LEU A 392 4.45 -2.74 17.13
N VAL A 393 3.42 -2.72 17.97
CA VAL A 393 2.49 -3.86 18.17
C VAL A 393 1.83 -4.24 16.86
N GLU A 394 1.28 -3.28 16.12
CA GLU A 394 0.62 -3.53 14.83
C GLU A 394 1.55 -4.22 13.83
N SER A 395 2.83 -3.83 13.79
CA SER A 395 3.84 -4.44 12.93
C SER A 395 4.13 -5.92 13.24
N LYS A 396 3.77 -6.37 14.45
CA LYS A 396 4.05 -7.70 14.99
C LYS A 396 2.83 -8.62 15.03
N ILE A 397 1.59 -8.11 14.94
CA ILE A 397 0.37 -8.94 14.96
C ILE A 397 0.42 -10.10 13.94
N ARG A 398 1.04 -9.89 12.77
CA ARG A 398 1.23 -10.96 11.78
C ARG A 398 2.04 -12.16 12.30
N VAL A 399 2.96 -11.95 13.25
CA VAL A 399 3.74 -12.99 13.90
C VAL A 399 2.83 -13.85 14.77
N LEU A 400 1.91 -13.23 15.53
CA LEU A 400 0.89 -13.96 16.27
C LEU A 400 0.00 -14.78 15.32
N VAL A 401 -0.48 -14.18 14.23
CA VAL A 401 -1.27 -14.91 13.21
C VAL A 401 -0.48 -16.12 12.68
N GLY A 402 0.80 -15.96 12.39
CA GLY A 402 1.67 -17.07 11.97
C GLY A 402 1.91 -18.14 13.04
N ASN A 403 1.96 -17.77 14.32
CA ASN A 403 2.01 -18.74 15.42
C ASN A 403 0.70 -19.53 15.49
N LEU A 404 -0.44 -18.84 15.44
CA LEU A 404 -1.76 -19.45 15.47
C LEU A 404 -2.00 -20.37 14.26
N GLU A 405 -1.52 -20.01 13.07
CA GLU A 405 -1.62 -20.87 11.87
C GLU A 405 -0.83 -22.19 11.99
N ARG A 406 0.20 -22.24 12.84
CA ARG A 406 0.96 -23.46 13.11
C ARG A 406 0.31 -24.36 14.16
N ASN A 407 -0.66 -23.83 14.91
CA ASN A 407 -1.42 -24.60 15.88
C ASN A 407 -2.38 -25.55 15.15
N GLU A 408 -2.28 -26.85 15.43
CA GLU A 408 -3.03 -27.90 14.73
C GLU A 408 -4.56 -27.79 14.91
N PHE A 409 -5.01 -27.12 15.98
CA PHE A 409 -6.41 -26.92 16.27
C PHE A 409 -7.00 -25.67 15.60
N ILE A 410 -6.17 -24.79 15.01
CA ILE A 410 -6.64 -23.56 14.38
C ILE A 410 -6.75 -23.77 12.86
N THR A 411 -7.89 -23.36 12.31
CA THR A 411 -8.13 -23.31 10.86
C THR A 411 -7.89 -21.91 10.30
N LEU A 412 -8.27 -20.87 11.06
CA LEU A 412 -8.18 -19.49 10.62
C LEU A 412 -7.94 -18.56 11.81
N ALA A 413 -7.02 -17.61 11.66
CA ALA A 413 -6.90 -16.43 12.53
C ALA A 413 -7.08 -15.17 11.68
N HIS A 414 -8.20 -14.46 11.87
CA HIS A 414 -8.54 -13.25 11.10
C HIS A 414 -8.44 -12.02 11.99
N VAL A 415 -7.37 -11.24 11.84
CA VAL A 415 -7.21 -9.92 12.46
C VAL A 415 -8.12 -8.87 11.81
N ASN A 416 -8.90 -8.14 12.59
CA ASN A 416 -9.58 -6.93 12.13
C ASN A 416 -8.54 -5.81 11.96
N PRO A 417 -8.37 -5.23 10.75
CA PRO A 417 -7.38 -4.17 10.54
C PRO A 417 -7.67 -2.87 11.28
N GLN A 418 -8.91 -2.65 11.72
CA GLN A 418 -9.26 -1.48 12.50
C GLN A 418 -8.94 -1.72 13.99
N SER A 419 -8.14 -0.84 14.59
CA SER A 419 -7.97 -0.77 16.04
C SER A 419 -9.11 -0.01 16.69
N PHE A 420 -9.42 -0.34 17.94
CA PHE A 420 -10.48 0.29 18.73
C PHE A 420 -9.90 0.92 20.00
N PRO A 421 -10.42 2.06 20.48
CA PRO A 421 -9.99 2.61 21.76
C PRO A 421 -10.38 1.67 22.91
N GLY A 422 -9.48 1.51 23.89
CA GLY A 422 -9.75 0.75 25.11
C GLY A 422 -10.62 1.51 26.11
N ASN A 423 -11.28 0.78 26.99
CA ASN A 423 -12.18 1.37 27.98
C ASN A 423 -11.39 1.92 29.18
N LYS A 424 -11.47 3.24 29.44
CA LYS A 424 -10.64 3.94 30.43
C LYS A 424 -10.87 3.46 31.88
N GLU A 425 -12.06 2.95 32.19
CA GLU A 425 -12.44 2.54 33.55
C GLU A 425 -11.68 1.29 34.06
N HIS A 426 -11.16 0.46 33.16
CA HIS A 426 -10.43 -0.76 33.52
C HIS A 426 -8.91 -0.57 33.62
N HIS A 427 -8.37 0.57 33.19
CA HIS A 427 -6.93 0.83 33.14
C HIS A 427 -6.57 2.06 33.99
N LYS A 428 -6.56 1.89 35.32
CA LYS A 428 -6.42 2.98 36.30
C LYS A 428 -5.13 3.81 36.19
N ASP A 429 -4.07 3.27 35.56
CA ASP A 429 -2.76 3.92 35.46
C ASP A 429 -2.36 4.33 34.02
N ASN A 430 -3.07 3.87 32.98
CA ASN A 430 -2.74 4.13 31.58
C ASN A 430 -3.92 4.80 30.85
N ASN A 431 -3.74 6.08 30.49
CA ASN A 431 -4.78 6.91 29.87
C ASN A 431 -5.00 6.64 28.37
N TYR A 432 -4.06 5.94 27.71
CA TYR A 432 -4.07 5.69 26.28
C TYR A 432 -4.04 4.19 26.00
N VAL A 433 -5.09 3.68 25.37
CA VAL A 433 -5.30 2.23 25.15
C VAL A 433 -5.86 1.99 23.75
N SER A 434 -5.26 1.05 23.03
CA SER A 434 -5.75 0.54 21.75
C SER A 434 -5.93 -0.97 21.80
N MET A 435 -6.97 -1.46 21.14
CA MET A 435 -7.34 -2.86 21.10
C MET A 435 -7.48 -3.36 19.66
N TRP A 436 -7.02 -4.58 19.39
CA TRP A 436 -7.27 -5.32 18.15
C TRP A 436 -7.98 -6.62 18.45
N PHE A 437 -8.79 -7.07 17.49
CA PHE A 437 -9.58 -8.29 17.61
C PHE A 437 -9.20 -9.27 16.51
N LEU A 438 -8.90 -10.50 16.90
CA LEU A 438 -8.61 -11.60 16.00
C LEU A 438 -9.73 -12.63 16.13
N GLY A 439 -10.53 -12.80 15.07
CA GLY A 439 -11.53 -13.86 15.00
C GLY A 439 -10.88 -15.20 14.75
N ILE A 440 -11.25 -16.22 15.53
CA ILE A 440 -10.66 -17.56 15.48
C ILE A 440 -11.68 -18.58 14.97
N ILE A 441 -11.26 -19.42 14.03
CA ILE A 441 -11.98 -20.62 13.63
C ILE A 441 -11.14 -21.83 14.01
N PHE A 442 -11.66 -22.66 14.90
CA PHE A 442 -11.05 -23.94 15.25
C PHE A 442 -11.38 -25.01 14.22
N ARG A 443 -10.45 -25.94 14.02
CA ARG A 443 -10.64 -27.15 13.23
C ARG A 443 -11.70 -28.01 13.93
N ARG A 444 -12.67 -28.52 13.16
CA ARG A 444 -13.63 -29.50 13.70
C ARG A 444 -12.87 -30.79 14.01
N VAL A 445 -12.81 -31.15 15.28
CA VAL A 445 -12.28 -32.46 15.71
C VAL A 445 -13.46 -33.43 15.72
N GLU A 446 -13.44 -34.43 14.86
CA GLU A 446 -14.42 -35.52 14.91
C GLU A 446 -14.16 -36.33 16.20
N ASN A 447 -15.19 -36.51 17.03
CA ASN A 447 -15.22 -37.28 18.29
C ASN A 447 -14.73 -36.62 19.60
N ALA A 448 -14.84 -35.30 19.77
CA ALA A 448 -14.61 -34.68 21.08
C ALA A 448 -15.79 -33.84 21.54
N GLU A 449 -16.49 -34.32 22.57
CA GLU A 449 -17.63 -33.65 23.20
C GLU A 449 -17.26 -32.35 23.94
N SER A 450 -15.97 -32.07 24.14
CA SER A 450 -15.43 -30.73 24.44
C SER A 450 -13.90 -30.79 24.51
N VAL A 451 -13.19 -30.36 23.46
CA VAL A 451 -11.75 -30.10 23.58
C VAL A 451 -11.58 -28.70 24.15
N ASN A 452 -11.01 -28.59 25.35
CA ASN A 452 -10.53 -27.32 25.85
C ASN A 452 -9.18 -27.03 25.18
N ILE A 453 -9.17 -26.16 24.18
CA ILE A 453 -7.97 -25.81 23.41
C ILE A 453 -7.26 -24.66 24.13
N ASP A 454 -6.05 -24.92 24.60
CA ASP A 454 -5.21 -23.93 25.26
C ASP A 454 -4.34 -23.17 24.25
N LEU A 455 -4.52 -21.84 24.19
CA LEU A 455 -3.73 -20.93 23.35
C LEU A 455 -2.75 -20.08 24.18
N THR A 456 -2.62 -20.34 25.49
CA THR A 456 -1.82 -19.53 26.42
C THR A 456 -0.36 -19.48 26.00
N TYR A 457 0.22 -20.62 25.58
CA TYR A 457 1.61 -20.67 25.13
C TYR A 457 1.85 -19.81 23.87
N ASP A 458 0.97 -19.90 22.88
CA ASP A 458 1.08 -19.14 21.63
C ASP A 458 1.02 -17.62 21.88
N ILE A 459 0.12 -17.20 22.79
CA ILE A 459 -0.07 -15.81 23.19
C ILE A 459 1.10 -15.30 24.05
N GLN A 460 1.59 -16.10 24.99
CA GLN A 460 2.72 -15.73 25.84
C GLN A 460 4.01 -15.59 25.02
N SER A 461 4.28 -16.53 24.10
CA SER A 461 5.44 -16.48 23.21
C SER A 461 5.49 -15.19 22.37
N PHE A 462 4.33 -14.74 21.89
CA PHE A 462 4.20 -13.45 21.21
C PHE A 462 4.52 -12.28 22.14
N THR A 463 3.93 -12.28 23.34
CA THR A 463 4.08 -11.21 24.34
C THR A 463 5.55 -11.06 24.78
N ASP A 464 6.26 -12.16 24.98
CA ASP A 464 7.67 -12.17 25.39
C ASP A 464 8.60 -11.64 24.29
N THR A 465 8.28 -11.97 23.03
CA THR A 465 9.00 -11.49 21.85
C THR A 465 8.90 -9.96 21.74
N ASP A 466 7.71 -9.40 21.91
CA ASP A 466 7.49 -7.96 21.84
C ASP A 466 8.14 -7.23 23.04
N SER A 467 8.06 -7.80 24.23
CA SER A 467 8.69 -7.28 25.45
C SER A 467 10.22 -7.20 25.33
N CYS A 468 10.86 -8.23 24.75
CA CYS A 468 12.30 -8.23 24.50
C CYS A 468 12.72 -7.22 23.41
N THR A 469 11.85 -6.96 22.44
CA THR A 469 12.13 -6.00 21.36
C THR A 469 12.06 -4.56 21.89
N SER A 470 11.09 -4.26 22.75
CA SER A 470 10.97 -2.95 23.42
C SER A 470 12.18 -2.60 24.29
N ARG A 471 12.74 -3.58 25.04
CA ARG A 471 13.97 -3.38 25.85
C ARG A 471 15.23 -3.11 25.02
N ARG A 472 15.27 -3.47 23.73
CA ARG A 472 16.43 -3.23 22.86
C ARG A 472 16.43 -1.83 22.25
N HIS A 473 15.27 -1.20 22.05
CA HIS A 473 15.17 0.17 21.53
C HIS A 473 15.23 1.24 22.63
N TYR A 474 14.85 0.90 23.87
CA TYR A 474 15.03 1.79 25.02
C TYR A 474 16.09 1.27 25.97
N ARG A 475 17.39 1.51 25.66
CA ARG A 475 18.42 1.57 26.71
C ARG A 475 18.30 2.92 27.41
N ILE A 476 17.40 3.00 28.38
CA ILE A 476 17.42 4.05 29.40
C ILE A 476 18.42 3.60 30.49
N PRO A 477 19.32 4.46 31.01
CA PRO A 477 20.24 4.07 32.06
C PRO A 477 19.45 3.68 33.32
N HIS A 478 19.61 2.44 33.78
CA HIS A 478 19.08 2.04 35.08
C HIS A 478 19.77 2.85 36.20
N SER A 479 19.05 3.77 36.82
CA SER A 479 19.24 4.13 38.23
C SER A 479 18.24 3.32 39.07
N GLY A 480 18.72 2.70 40.14
CA GLY A 480 18.17 1.46 40.69
C GLY A 480 17.01 1.54 41.70
N SER A 481 16.92 0.44 42.45
CA SER A 481 16.02 0.06 43.55
C SER A 481 14.71 -0.61 43.08
N GLY A 482 14.24 -1.71 43.65
CA GLY A 482 14.78 -2.63 44.66
C GLY A 482 13.75 -3.75 44.83
N ALA A 483 14.17 -4.99 44.70
CA ALA A 483 13.31 -6.16 44.91
C ALA A 483 12.97 -6.29 46.40
N ARG A 484 11.68 -6.43 46.71
CA ARG A 484 11.23 -7.14 47.92
C ARG A 484 10.09 -8.07 47.54
N GLU A 485 10.42 -9.36 47.48
CA GLU A 485 9.49 -10.44 47.73
C GLU A 485 9.01 -10.36 49.19
N SER A 486 7.72 -10.60 49.40
CA SER A 486 7.27 -11.29 50.60
C SER A 486 5.95 -11.97 50.29
N ALA A 487 6.01 -13.30 50.32
CA ALA A 487 4.88 -14.20 50.34
C ALA A 487 4.07 -14.03 51.63
N SER A 488 2.75 -14.16 51.50
CA SER A 488 1.81 -14.78 52.45
C SER A 488 0.50 -15.02 51.70
#